data_AF-A0A7G2J0B7-F1
#
_entry.id   AF-A0A7G2J0B7-F1
#
_cell.length_a   1.000
_cell.length_b   1.000
_cell.length_c   1.000
_cell.angle_alpha   90.00
_cell.angle_beta   90.00
_cell.angle_gamma   90.00
#
_symmetry.space_group_name_H-M   'P 1'
#
loop_
_entity.id
_entity.type
_entity.pdbx_description
1 polymer ?
#
loop_
_entity_poly.entity_id
_entity_poly.type
_entity_poly.pdbx_seq_one_letter_code
_entity_poly.pdbx_strand_id
1 'polypeptide(L)' 'MIARLSQENVFREVDAALSWLLEYAPSRLTGTGACVFAEFDTESRARQVLEQAPEWLKGFVAKGVNLSPLHRALL' A
#
# COMPACT_ATOMS: atom_id res chain seq x y z
N MET A 1 3.36 -3.22 -2.89
CA MET A 1 3.71 -1.95 -2.20
C MET A 1 2.68 -1.68 -1.11
N ILE A 2 3.03 -0.94 -0.05
CA ILE A 2 2.15 -0.75 1.14
C ILE A 2 1.70 0.72 1.24
N ALA A 3 0.41 0.98 1.45
CA ALA A 3 -0.12 2.27 1.91
C ALA A 3 -0.67 2.14 3.35
N ARG A 4 -0.73 3.24 4.11
CA ARG A 4 -0.97 3.20 5.57
C ARG A 4 -1.95 4.27 6.06
N LEU A 5 -3.04 3.84 6.69
CA LEU A 5 -4.04 4.65 7.42
C LEU A 5 -4.43 3.95 8.75
N SER A 6 -5.27 4.55 9.62
CA SER A 6 -5.50 4.13 11.03
C SER A 6 -6.98 3.83 11.42
N GLN A 7 -7.18 2.86 12.34
CA GLN A 7 -8.46 2.39 12.92
C GLN A 7 -8.97 3.30 14.08
N GLU A 8 -10.15 3.20 14.71
CA GLU A 8 -11.32 2.28 14.72
C GLU A 8 -12.66 3.03 14.40
N ASN A 9 -13.73 2.55 13.73
CA ASN A 9 -14.04 1.23 13.15
C ASN A 9 -14.89 1.26 11.83
N VAL A 10 -15.85 2.18 11.64
CA VAL A 10 -16.79 2.24 10.46
C VAL A 10 -16.14 2.94 9.25
N PHE A 11 -15.13 2.31 8.65
CA PHE A 11 -14.22 3.01 7.73
C PHE A 11 -14.65 3.11 6.28
N ARG A 12 -15.46 4.14 6.01
CA ARG A 12 -15.60 4.68 4.66
C ARG A 12 -14.25 5.08 4.04
N GLU A 13 -13.26 5.47 4.85
CA GLU A 13 -11.92 5.84 4.39
C GLU A 13 -11.06 4.64 3.95
N VAL A 14 -11.12 3.53 4.70
CA VAL A 14 -10.42 2.28 4.33
C VAL A 14 -11.12 1.60 3.16
N ASP A 15 -12.44 1.60 3.14
CA ASP A 15 -13.24 1.08 2.04
C ASP A 15 -13.02 1.91 0.75
N ALA A 16 -12.97 3.23 0.85
CA ALA A 16 -12.61 4.10 -0.27
C ALA A 16 -11.16 3.89 -0.73
N ALA A 17 -10.20 3.74 0.20
CA ALA A 17 -8.80 3.46 -0.14
C ALA A 17 -8.64 2.09 -0.82
N LEU A 18 -9.34 1.06 -0.34
CA LEU A 18 -9.32 -0.28 -0.90
C LEU A 18 -9.99 -0.32 -2.26
N SER A 19 -11.20 0.24 -2.37
CA SER A 19 -11.96 0.34 -3.62
C SER A 19 -11.17 1.11 -4.68
N TRP A 20 -10.57 2.25 -4.31
CA TRP A 20 -9.73 3.01 -5.23
C TRP A 20 -8.51 2.21 -5.70
N LEU A 21 -7.83 1.46 -4.83
CA LEU A 21 -6.67 0.63 -5.22
C LEU A 21 -7.07 -0.58 -6.08
N LEU A 22 -8.24 -1.18 -5.86
CA LEU A 22 -8.74 -2.34 -6.61
C LEU A 22 -8.93 -2.06 -8.12
N GLU A 23 -9.20 -0.81 -8.50
CA GLU A 23 -9.27 -0.38 -9.91
C GLU A 23 -7.90 -0.49 -10.65
N TYR A 24 -6.79 -0.54 -9.92
CA TYR A 24 -5.44 -0.53 -10.50
C TYR A 24 -4.66 -1.85 -10.31
N ALA A 25 -4.93 -2.59 -9.23
CA ALA A 25 -4.21 -3.82 -8.89
C ALA A 25 -4.92 -4.67 -7.81
N PRO A 26 -4.59 -5.97 -7.70
CA PRO A 26 -4.97 -6.80 -6.56
C PRO A 26 -4.54 -6.13 -5.25
N SER A 27 -5.53 -5.86 -4.40
CA SER A 27 -5.35 -5.02 -3.21
C SER A 27 -5.98 -5.66 -1.98
N ARG A 28 -5.28 -5.56 -0.83
CA ARG A 28 -5.66 -6.22 0.42
C ARG A 28 -5.34 -5.34 1.64
N LEU A 29 -6.03 -5.59 2.75
CA LEU A 29 -5.64 -5.08 4.07
C LEU A 29 -4.36 -5.78 4.54
N THR A 30 -3.52 -5.12 5.35
CA THR A 30 -2.38 -5.77 6.02
C THR A 30 -2.42 -5.60 7.54
N GLY A 31 -2.03 -6.66 8.26
CA GLY A 31 -2.27 -6.79 9.70
C GLY A 31 -3.76 -6.76 10.02
N THR A 32 -4.13 -6.06 11.09
CA THR A 32 -5.52 -5.71 11.41
C THR A 32 -5.95 -4.37 10.81
N GLY A 33 -5.19 -3.80 9.87
CA GLY A 33 -5.48 -2.51 9.24
C GLY A 33 -5.00 -1.30 10.05
N ALA A 34 -5.30 -0.07 9.63
CA ALA A 34 -6.07 0.33 8.44
C ALA A 34 -5.16 0.56 7.20
N CYS A 35 -3.96 -0.03 7.21
CA CYS A 35 -3.10 -0.13 6.05
C CYS A 35 -3.73 -1.02 4.96
N VAL A 36 -3.80 -0.52 3.74
CA VAL A 36 -4.14 -1.27 2.53
C VAL A 36 -2.96 -1.27 1.56
N PHE A 37 -2.77 -2.35 0.83
CA PHE A 37 -1.60 -2.55 0.00
C PHE A 37 -2.01 -3.10 -1.36
N ALA A 38 -1.32 -2.66 -2.41
CA ALA A 38 -1.55 -3.07 -3.79
C ALA A 38 -0.28 -3.71 -4.37
N GLU A 39 -0.47 -4.75 -5.17
CA GLU A 39 0.63 -5.52 -5.76
C GLU A 39 0.90 -5.10 -7.21
N PHE A 40 2.17 -4.78 -7.52
CA PHE A 40 2.61 -4.40 -8.86
C PHE A 40 3.96 -5.06 -9.16
N ASP A 41 4.11 -5.58 -10.38
CA ASP A 41 5.35 -6.24 -10.82
C ASP A 41 6.51 -5.27 -10.99
N THR A 42 6.22 -3.97 -11.22
CA THR A 42 7.23 -2.95 -11.48
C THR A 42 7.03 -1.71 -10.61
N GLU A 43 8.15 -1.11 -10.20
CA GLU A 43 8.15 0.15 -9.45
C GLU A 43 7.56 1.31 -10.27
N SER A 44 7.84 1.35 -11.57
CA SER A 44 7.31 2.38 -12.48
C SER A 44 5.78 2.39 -12.49
N ARG A 45 5.13 1.23 -12.63
CA ARG A 45 3.66 1.14 -12.61
C ARG A 45 3.09 1.58 -11.27
N ALA A 46 3.73 1.22 -10.16
CA ALA A 46 3.27 1.63 -8.83
C ALA A 46 3.41 3.14 -8.59
N ARG A 47 4.48 3.77 -9.09
CA ARG A 47 4.68 5.24 -9.01
C ARG A 47 3.65 5.98 -9.84
N GLN A 48 3.39 5.53 -11.07
CA GLN A 48 2.31 6.08 -11.91
C GLN A 48 0.94 6.03 -11.23
N VAL A 49 0.63 4.96 -10.49
CA VAL A 49 -0.64 4.87 -9.73
C VAL A 49 -0.60 5.80 -8.53
N LEU A 50 0.51 5.88 -7.78
CA LEU A 50 0.65 6.82 -6.66
C LEU A 50 0.54 8.29 -7.09
N GLU A 51 1.02 8.65 -8.28
CA GLU A 51 0.87 9.99 -8.88
C GLU A 51 -0.60 10.33 -9.24
N GLN A 52 -1.45 9.31 -9.43
CA GLN A 52 -2.89 9.46 -9.62
C GLN A 52 -3.68 9.39 -8.30
N ALA A 53 -3.02 9.13 -7.16
CA ALA A 53 -3.69 9.01 -5.88
C ALA A 53 -4.30 10.35 -5.45
N PRO A 54 -5.55 10.37 -4.98
CA PRO A 54 -6.14 11.59 -4.45
C PRO A 54 -5.43 12.02 -3.15
N GLU A 55 -5.38 13.32 -2.87
CA GLU A 55 -4.57 13.91 -1.78
C GLU A 55 -4.84 13.33 -0.38
N TRP A 56 -6.05 12.80 -0.14
CA TRP A 56 -6.41 12.14 1.11
C TRP A 56 -5.76 10.76 1.28
N LEU A 57 -5.37 10.10 0.19
CA LEU A 57 -4.77 8.77 0.19
C LEU A 57 -3.25 8.85 0.35
N LYS A 58 -2.80 8.82 1.60
CA LYS A 58 -1.37 8.87 1.95
C LYS A 58 -0.66 7.54 1.66
N GLY A 59 -0.16 7.41 0.42
CA GLY A 59 0.57 6.24 -0.07
C GLY A 59 2.09 6.43 -0.18
N PHE A 60 2.82 5.31 -0.28
CA PHE A 60 4.22 5.29 -0.69
C PHE A 60 4.53 4.01 -1.49
N VAL A 61 5.60 4.04 -2.30
CA VAL A 61 6.06 2.89 -3.08
C VAL A 61 7.24 2.23 -2.35
N ALA A 62 7.14 0.92 -2.09
CA ALA A 62 8.19 0.12 -1.46
C ALA A 62 8.21 -1.32 -2.00
N LYS A 63 9.42 -1.85 -2.22
CA LYS A 63 9.66 -3.21 -2.70
C LYS A 63 9.64 -4.22 -1.55
N GLY A 64 8.85 -5.27 -1.68
CA GLY A 64 8.92 -6.43 -0.77
C GLY A 64 10.24 -7.18 -0.94
N VAL A 65 10.85 -7.60 0.17
CA VAL A 65 12.13 -8.33 0.18
C VAL A 65 12.06 -9.53 1.12
N ASN A 66 12.57 -10.67 0.66
CA ASN A 66 12.54 -11.93 1.42
C ASN A 66 13.65 -12.00 2.49
N LEU A 67 14.70 -11.17 2.36
CA LEU A 67 15.72 -10.97 3.38
C LEU A 67 15.49 -9.62 4.05
N SER A 68 15.36 -9.62 5.38
CA SER A 68 15.23 -8.39 6.17
C SER A 68 16.38 -7.40 5.85
N PRO A 69 16.10 -6.11 5.62
CA PRO A 69 17.14 -5.09 5.45
C PRO A 69 18.13 -5.04 6.62
N LEU A 70 17.67 -5.33 7.85
CA LEU A 70 18.53 -5.43 9.03
C LEU A 70 19.55 -6.57 8.88
N HIS A 71 19.10 -7.77 8.52
CA HIS A 71 20.00 -8.90 8.31
C HIS A 71 20.97 -8.65 7.14
N ARG A 72 20.52 -8.00 6.07
CA ARG A 72 21.40 -7.59 4.96
C ARG A 72 22.49 -6.61 5.40
N ALA A 73 22.24 -5.76 6.39
CA ALA A 73 23.20 -4.78 6.91
C ALA A 73 24.18 -5.35 7.96
N LEU A 74 24.03 -6.63 8.32
CA LEU A 74 24.89 -7.36 9.26
C LEU A 74 25.76 -8.42 8.56
N LEU A 75 25.78 -8.42 7.22
CA LEU A 75 26.63 -9.22 6.33
C LEU A 75 27.77 -8.37 5.76
#